data_AF-A0A7W1UEB1-F1
#
_entry.id   AF-A0A7W1UEB1-F1
#
_cell.length_a   1.000
_cell.length_b   1.000
_cell.length_c   1.000
_cell.angle_alpha   90.00
_cell.angle_beta   90.00
_cell.angle_gamma   90.00
#
_symmetry.space_group_name_H-M   'P 1'
#
loop_
_entity.id
_entity.type
_entity.pdbx_description
1 polymer ?
#
loop_
_entity_poly.entity_id
_entity_poly.type
_entity_poly.pdbx_seq_one_letter_code
_entity_poly.pdbx_strand_id
1 'polypeptide(L)'
;MTQQTGKGKSMSSTEETAEEATAEEVGPQEHSTEDTTGNTSESGGTPEEELQISQDKYLRLAAEFENYKRRAQRDQSDSIRFGNESLLKNLLPIIDNLERALQCAKDAGTSGPLLEGVELTHKQFLETVGKVGVRQLCTTGNSFDPAIHQAVTQVES
;
A
#
# COMPACT_ATOMS: atom_id res chain seq x y z
N MET A 1 -23.62 -4.15 74.84
CA MET A 1 -23.65 -4.54 73.42
C MET A 1 -22.21 -4.60 72.92
N THR A 2 -21.63 -5.77 72.64
CA THR A 2 -21.79 -6.57 71.39
C THR A 2 -21.08 -5.85 70.24
N GLN A 3 -19.83 -6.21 69.88
CA GLN A 3 -19.44 -7.30 68.95
C GLN A 3 -19.98 -7.07 67.52
N GLN A 4 -19.26 -7.28 66.40
CA GLN A 4 -18.01 -8.00 66.06
C GLN A 4 -17.46 -7.39 64.74
N THR A 5 -16.16 -7.06 64.58
CA THR A 5 -15.06 -7.83 63.94
C THR A 5 -15.20 -8.27 62.46
N GLY A 6 -14.12 -8.06 61.68
CA GLY A 6 -13.84 -8.68 60.37
C GLY A 6 -13.29 -7.65 59.37
N LYS A 7 -12.00 -7.45 59.11
CA LYS A 7 -10.75 -8.24 59.23
C LYS A 7 -10.49 -9.29 58.13
N GLY A 8 -9.75 -8.86 57.10
CA GLY A 8 -8.99 -9.64 56.11
C GLY A 8 -8.31 -8.62 55.18
N LYS A 9 -6.97 -8.42 55.10
CA LYS A 9 -5.82 -9.34 55.05
C LYS A 9 -5.94 -10.26 53.82
N SER A 10 -5.09 -10.22 52.79
CA SER A 10 -3.72 -9.67 52.59
C SER A 10 -3.62 -9.04 51.16
N MET A 11 -2.49 -8.67 50.52
CA MET A 11 -1.04 -8.84 50.77
C MET A 11 -0.19 -7.73 50.09
N SER A 12 1.07 -7.61 50.50
CA SER A 12 2.32 -7.35 49.70
C SER A 12 2.32 -7.94 48.27
N SER A 13 3.16 -7.53 47.30
CA SER A 13 4.33 -6.60 47.25
C SER A 13 4.56 -6.20 45.78
N THR A 14 5.08 -5.01 45.43
CA THR A 14 6.50 -4.61 45.27
C THR A 14 7.23 -5.28 44.08
N GLU A 15 7.85 -4.44 43.21
CA GLU A 15 8.94 -4.77 42.24
C GLU A 15 8.61 -5.73 41.06
N GLU A 16 9.25 -5.70 39.88
CA GLU A 16 10.01 -4.65 39.13
C GLU A 16 10.22 -5.12 37.66
N THR A 17 10.68 -4.22 36.78
CA THR A 17 11.47 -4.49 35.53
C THR A 17 10.91 -5.22 34.29
N ALA A 18 11.54 -4.87 33.16
CA ALA A 18 11.58 -5.47 31.80
C ALA A 18 10.24 -5.52 31.01
N GLU A 19 10.06 -4.82 29.90
CA GLU A 19 10.88 -4.76 28.65
C GLU A 19 10.83 -6.07 27.86
N GLU A 20 9.87 -6.17 26.94
CA GLU A 20 10.06 -6.95 25.71
C GLU A 20 9.22 -6.34 24.57
N ALA A 21 9.87 -6.06 23.45
CA ALA A 21 9.22 -5.54 22.24
C ALA A 21 8.95 -6.69 21.27
N THR A 22 7.70 -7.09 21.11
CA THR A 22 7.31 -8.12 20.14
C THR A 22 7.11 -7.52 18.75
N ALA A 23 8.17 -7.54 17.94
CA ALA A 23 8.03 -7.40 16.49
C ALA A 23 7.57 -8.74 15.90
N GLU A 24 6.46 -8.76 15.18
CA GLU A 24 6.03 -9.94 14.42
C GLU A 24 6.95 -10.16 13.21
N GLU A 25 7.80 -11.19 13.27
CA GLU A 25 8.46 -11.72 12.08
C GLU A 25 7.43 -12.37 11.15
N VAL A 26 7.16 -11.72 10.02
CA VAL A 26 6.60 -12.42 8.85
C VAL A 26 7.77 -13.10 8.14
N GLY A 27 7.91 -14.42 8.37
CA GLY A 27 9.09 -15.18 7.98
C GLY A 27 9.41 -15.16 6.47
N PRO A 28 10.69 -15.30 6.09
CA PRO A 28 11.07 -15.49 4.69
C PRO A 28 10.42 -16.77 4.14
N GLN A 29 9.68 -16.68 3.04
CA GLN A 29 9.25 -17.88 2.34
C GLN A 29 10.48 -18.63 1.80
N GLU A 30 10.53 -19.93 2.11
CA GLU A 30 11.50 -20.86 1.54
C GLU A 30 11.30 -20.96 0.02
N HIS A 31 12.04 -20.17 -0.76
CA HIS A 31 12.31 -20.53 -2.13
C HIS A 31 13.40 -21.59 -2.11
N SER A 32 13.00 -22.86 -2.26
CA SER A 32 13.91 -24.00 -2.27
C SER A 32 15.15 -23.73 -3.13
N THR A 33 16.32 -23.78 -2.49
CA THR A 33 17.64 -23.87 -3.13
C THR A 33 18.17 -25.30 -3.01
N GLU A 34 17.31 -26.29 -3.24
CA GLU A 34 17.75 -27.66 -3.50
C GLU A 34 17.94 -27.87 -5.00
N ASP A 35 19.04 -27.34 -5.55
CA ASP A 35 19.92 -28.16 -6.39
C ASP A 35 21.31 -27.53 -6.59
N THR A 36 22.32 -28.37 -6.84
CA THR A 36 23.73 -28.00 -7.15
C THR A 36 24.63 -27.50 -6.00
N THR A 37 24.62 -28.17 -4.85
CA THR A 37 25.78 -28.20 -3.92
C THR A 37 26.47 -29.57 -3.92
N GLY A 38 26.39 -30.29 -5.03
CA GLY A 38 26.64 -31.73 -5.08
C GLY A 38 27.26 -32.25 -6.38
N ASN A 39 28.17 -31.49 -7.03
CA ASN A 39 29.08 -32.12 -8.00
C ASN A 39 30.42 -31.37 -8.19
N THR A 40 31.30 -31.43 -7.18
CA THR A 40 32.75 -31.28 -7.41
C THR A 40 33.29 -32.61 -7.95
N SER A 41 32.85 -33.00 -9.15
CA SER A 41 33.53 -34.04 -9.93
C SER A 41 34.74 -33.44 -10.62
N GLU A 42 35.86 -34.12 -10.45
CA GLU A 42 37.17 -33.90 -11.05
C GLU A 42 37.11 -33.24 -12.45
N SER A 43 37.46 -31.95 -12.54
CA SER A 43 37.77 -31.33 -13.83
C SER A 43 39.16 -31.78 -14.29
N GLY A 44 39.18 -32.97 -14.88
CA GLY A 44 40.20 -33.38 -15.85
C GLY A 44 39.82 -32.99 -17.29
N GLY A 45 39.04 -31.91 -17.44
CA GLY A 45 38.62 -31.37 -18.74
C GLY A 45 39.77 -30.67 -19.45
N THR A 46 39.69 -30.61 -20.76
CA THR A 46 40.59 -29.78 -21.57
C THR A 46 40.32 -28.29 -21.29
N PRO A 47 41.31 -27.38 -21.47
CA PRO A 47 41.12 -25.94 -21.28
C PRO A 47 39.98 -25.35 -22.12
N GLU A 48 39.59 -26.03 -23.21
CA GLU A 48 38.52 -25.66 -24.12
C GLU A 48 37.13 -25.94 -23.53
N GLU A 49 36.98 -27.00 -22.73
CA GLU A 49 35.73 -27.35 -22.05
C GLU A 49 35.46 -26.41 -20.86
N GLU A 50 36.48 -26.10 -20.07
CA GLU A 50 36.37 -25.10 -18.98
C GLU A 50 36.00 -23.71 -19.53
N LEU A 51 36.54 -23.34 -20.70
CA LEU A 51 36.21 -22.11 -21.39
C LEU A 51 34.74 -22.08 -21.85
N GLN A 52 34.23 -23.17 -22.43
CA GLN A 52 32.83 -23.28 -22.87
C GLN A 52 31.87 -23.21 -21.68
N ILE A 53 32.12 -23.96 -20.61
CA ILE A 53 31.33 -23.92 -19.37
C ILE A 53 31.30 -22.50 -18.77
N SER A 54 32.42 -21.78 -18.85
CA SER A 54 32.51 -20.39 -18.37
C SER A 54 31.77 -19.40 -19.28
N GLN A 55 31.80 -19.59 -20.60
CA GLN A 55 31.02 -18.78 -21.55
C GLN A 55 29.52 -19.00 -21.39
N ASP A 56 29.05 -20.24 -21.24
CA ASP A 56 27.63 -20.54 -21.02
C ASP A 56 27.12 -19.94 -19.71
N LYS A 57 27.90 -20.03 -18.63
CA LYS A 57 27.61 -19.34 -17.36
C LYS A 57 27.53 -17.82 -17.55
N TYR A 58 28.45 -17.23 -18.30
CA TYR A 58 28.45 -15.80 -18.58
C TYR A 58 27.25 -15.35 -19.43
N LEU A 59 26.92 -16.08 -20.49
CA LEU A 59 25.76 -15.84 -21.35
C LEU A 59 24.45 -15.93 -20.57
N ARG A 60 24.31 -16.95 -19.72
CA ARG A 60 23.15 -17.11 -18.84
C ARG A 60 23.05 -15.96 -17.83
N LEU A 61 24.14 -15.61 -17.16
CA LEU A 61 24.16 -14.50 -16.20
C LEU A 61 23.85 -13.16 -16.86
N ALA A 62 24.32 -12.94 -18.10
CA ALA A 62 23.99 -11.75 -18.89
C ALA A 62 22.48 -11.69 -19.21
N ALA A 63 21.87 -12.80 -19.63
CA ALA A 63 20.44 -12.89 -19.88
C ALA A 63 19.59 -12.69 -18.60
N GLU A 64 20.01 -13.27 -17.48
CA GLU A 64 19.40 -13.06 -16.16
C GLU A 64 19.50 -11.58 -15.73
N PHE A 65 20.66 -10.94 -15.95
CA PHE A 65 20.87 -9.52 -15.67
C PHE A 65 20.02 -8.60 -16.57
N GLU A 66 19.88 -8.88 -17.86
CA GLU A 66 18.98 -8.12 -18.75
C GLU A 66 17.52 -8.23 -18.31
N ASN A 67 17.08 -9.43 -17.92
CA ASN A 67 15.73 -9.66 -17.40
C ASN A 67 15.50 -8.93 -16.07
N TYR A 68 16.48 -8.99 -15.15
CA TYR A 68 16.45 -8.23 -13.90
C TYR A 68 16.38 -6.72 -14.17
N LYS A 69 17.21 -6.18 -15.07
CA LYS A 69 17.21 -4.77 -15.45
C LYS A 69 15.86 -4.33 -16.02
N ARG A 70 15.26 -5.13 -16.91
CA ARG A 70 13.92 -4.86 -17.47
C ARG A 70 12.84 -4.86 -16.39
N ARG A 71 12.93 -5.78 -15.42
CA ARG A 71 12.03 -5.83 -14.25
C ARG A 71 12.22 -4.61 -13.35
N ALA A 72 13.44 -4.31 -12.93
CA ALA A 72 13.74 -3.16 -12.06
C ALA A 72 13.28 -1.83 -12.67
N GLN A 73 13.40 -1.64 -13.99
CA GLN A 73 12.85 -0.48 -14.70
C GLN A 73 11.32 -0.41 -14.62
N ARG A 74 10.63 -1.54 -14.75
CA ARG A 74 9.16 -1.61 -14.58
C ARG A 74 8.78 -1.29 -13.14
N ASP A 75 9.37 -1.97 -12.16
CA ASP A 75 9.10 -1.81 -10.74
C ASP A 75 9.35 -0.36 -10.28
N GLN A 76 10.39 0.30 -10.82
CA GLN A 76 10.64 1.73 -10.64
C GLN A 76 9.55 2.62 -11.26
N SER A 77 9.12 2.31 -12.50
CA SER A 77 8.06 3.08 -13.17
C SER A 77 6.70 2.95 -12.48
N ASP A 78 6.38 1.76 -11.96
CA ASP A 78 5.16 1.49 -11.20
C ASP A 78 5.24 2.17 -9.81
N SER A 79 6.40 2.15 -9.16
CA SER A 79 6.62 2.89 -7.89
C SER A 79 6.41 4.41 -8.06
N ILE A 80 6.81 4.99 -9.19
CA ILE A 80 6.56 6.41 -9.50
C ILE A 80 5.07 6.64 -9.79
N ARG A 81 4.41 5.73 -10.52
CA ARG A 81 3.00 5.84 -10.90
C ARG A 81 2.04 5.69 -9.72
N PHE A 82 2.31 4.75 -8.82
CA PHE A 82 1.44 4.39 -7.70
C PHE A 82 1.92 4.95 -6.35
N GLY A 83 3.12 5.53 -6.25
CA GLY A 83 3.65 6.10 -5.00
C GLY A 83 2.75 7.19 -4.36
N ASN A 84 2.00 7.93 -5.18
CA ASN A 84 1.04 8.93 -4.71
C ASN A 84 -0.32 8.34 -4.30
N GLU A 85 -0.60 7.06 -4.57
CA GLU A 85 -1.93 6.44 -4.40
C GLU A 85 -2.40 6.48 -2.94
N SER A 86 -1.53 6.12 -2.00
CA SER A 86 -1.85 6.14 -0.56
C SER A 86 -2.19 7.57 -0.06
N LEU A 87 -1.39 8.55 -0.47
CA LEU A 87 -1.63 9.97 -0.14
C LEU A 87 -2.96 10.46 -0.71
N LEU A 88 -3.24 10.14 -1.98
CA LEU A 88 -4.48 10.54 -2.65
C LEU A 88 -5.71 9.87 -2.03
N LYS A 89 -5.65 8.57 -1.68
CA LYS A 89 -6.72 7.88 -0.94
C LYS A 89 -7.04 8.54 0.40
N ASN A 90 -6.02 8.96 1.14
CA ASN A 90 -6.20 9.66 2.42
C ASN A 90 -6.73 11.09 2.27
N LEU A 91 -6.58 11.71 1.08
CA LEU A 91 -7.16 13.01 0.75
C LEU A 91 -8.64 12.93 0.33
N LEU A 92 -9.10 11.80 -0.22
CA LEU A 92 -10.49 11.64 -0.70
C LEU A 92 -11.55 12.06 0.34
N PRO A 93 -11.54 11.57 1.60
CA PRO A 93 -12.56 11.96 2.58
C PRO A 93 -12.59 13.46 2.91
N ILE A 94 -11.46 14.15 2.73
CA ILE A 94 -11.37 15.60 2.98
C ILE A 94 -12.10 16.37 1.86
N ILE A 95 -11.96 15.91 0.61
CA ILE A 95 -12.66 16.47 -0.55
C ILE A 95 -14.15 16.16 -0.46
N ASP A 96 -14.53 14.93 -0.12
CA ASP A 96 -15.93 14.52 0.06
C ASP A 96 -16.63 15.37 1.15
N ASN A 97 -15.90 15.68 2.22
CA ASN A 97 -16.38 16.58 3.29
C ASN A 97 -16.49 18.04 2.81
N LEU A 98 -15.58 18.49 1.94
CA LEU A 98 -15.62 19.83 1.33
C LEU A 98 -16.80 19.99 0.38
N GLU A 99 -17.04 18.99 -0.48
CA GLU A 99 -18.21 18.92 -1.37
C GLU A 99 -19.51 18.92 -0.57
N ARG A 100 -19.58 18.11 0.49
CA ARG A 100 -20.75 18.11 1.39
C ARG A 100 -20.96 19.45 2.08
N ALA A 101 -19.90 20.14 2.52
CA ALA A 101 -20.00 21.46 3.12
C ALA A 101 -20.48 22.53 2.11
N LEU A 102 -19.96 22.49 0.87
CA LEU A 102 -20.42 23.35 -0.23
C LEU A 102 -21.90 23.11 -0.55
N GLN A 103 -22.34 21.85 -0.59
CA GLN A 103 -23.75 21.52 -0.83
C GLN A 103 -24.66 22.03 0.29
N CYS A 104 -24.32 21.76 1.57
CA CYS A 104 -25.10 22.26 2.69
C CYS A 104 -25.17 23.80 2.74
N ALA A 105 -24.11 24.50 2.35
CA ALA A 105 -24.12 25.96 2.26
C ALA A 105 -25.09 26.47 1.17
N LYS A 106 -25.12 25.81 0.00
CA LYS A 106 -26.07 26.11 -1.08
C LYS A 106 -27.52 25.84 -0.66
N ASP A 107 -27.77 24.69 -0.04
CA ASP A 107 -29.11 24.31 0.43
C ASP A 107 -29.63 25.26 1.53
N ALA A 108 -28.72 25.81 2.35
CA ALA A 108 -29.01 26.85 3.33
C ALA A 108 -29.16 28.27 2.73
N GLY A 109 -29.07 28.43 1.40
CA GLY A 109 -29.16 29.73 0.72
C GLY A 109 -27.99 30.67 0.99
N THR A 110 -26.87 30.16 1.53
CA THR A 110 -25.67 30.97 1.77
C THR A 110 -25.01 31.32 0.45
N SER A 111 -24.69 32.59 0.25
CA SER A 111 -24.01 33.09 -0.94
C SER A 111 -23.03 34.22 -0.59
N GLY A 112 -22.00 34.40 -1.42
CA GLY A 112 -21.01 35.47 -1.26
C GLY A 112 -19.57 35.03 -1.56
N PRO A 113 -18.60 35.96 -1.49
CA PRO A 113 -17.23 35.76 -1.99
C PRO A 113 -16.48 34.60 -1.33
N LEU A 114 -16.83 34.25 -0.08
CA LEU A 114 -16.23 33.12 0.62
C LEU A 114 -16.62 31.78 -0.03
N LEU A 115 -17.88 31.62 -0.42
CA LEU A 115 -18.36 30.38 -1.04
C LEU A 115 -17.70 30.20 -2.42
N GLU A 116 -17.69 31.25 -3.22
CA GLU A 116 -17.04 31.29 -4.54
C GLU A 116 -15.53 30.97 -4.44
N GLY A 117 -14.84 31.50 -3.44
CA GLY A 117 -13.42 31.19 -3.18
C GLY A 117 -13.18 29.72 -2.82
N VAL A 118 -14.08 29.11 -2.05
CA VAL A 118 -14.00 27.67 -1.70
C VAL A 118 -14.33 26.79 -2.92
N GLU A 119 -15.33 27.16 -3.73
CA GLU A 119 -15.63 26.46 -5.00
C GLU A 119 -14.45 26.53 -5.99
N LEU A 120 -13.81 27.70 -6.11
CA LEU A 120 -12.62 27.85 -6.95
C LEU A 120 -11.46 26.97 -6.45
N THR A 121 -11.30 26.86 -5.13
CA THR A 121 -10.29 26.00 -4.51
C THR A 121 -10.57 24.52 -4.77
N HIS A 122 -11.82 24.08 -4.64
CA HIS A 122 -12.25 22.72 -4.99
C HIS A 122 -11.99 22.39 -6.47
N LYS A 123 -12.33 23.31 -7.38
CA LYS A 123 -12.04 23.16 -8.81
C LYS A 123 -10.53 23.05 -9.09
N GLN A 124 -9.71 23.93 -8.52
CA GLN A 124 -8.26 23.89 -8.66
C GLN A 124 -7.65 22.59 -8.09
N PHE A 125 -8.24 22.07 -7.01
CA PHE A 125 -7.85 20.77 -6.46
C PHE A 125 -8.10 19.64 -7.46
N LEU A 126 -9.31 19.56 -8.03
CA LEU A 126 -9.66 18.55 -9.05
C LEU A 126 -8.76 18.66 -10.29
N GLU A 127 -8.49 19.88 -10.78
CA GLU A 127 -7.54 20.11 -11.88
C GLU A 127 -6.11 19.66 -11.55
N THR A 128 -5.69 19.79 -10.29
CA THR A 128 -4.35 19.40 -9.83
C THR A 128 -4.21 17.88 -9.73
N VAL A 129 -5.21 17.21 -9.15
CA VAL A 129 -5.28 15.74 -9.08
C VAL A 129 -5.42 15.12 -10.49
N GLY A 130 -6.12 15.81 -11.40
CA GLY A 130 -6.17 15.51 -12.83
C GLY A 130 -4.79 15.43 -13.51
N LYS A 131 -3.86 16.31 -13.14
CA LYS A 131 -2.47 16.31 -13.67
C LYS A 131 -1.65 15.11 -13.18
N VAL A 132 -1.99 14.57 -12.01
CA VAL A 132 -1.36 13.35 -11.45
C VAL A 132 -1.97 12.07 -12.06
N GLY A 133 -2.98 12.20 -12.94
CA GLY A 133 -3.58 11.10 -13.70
C GLY A 133 -4.84 10.50 -13.08
N VAL A 134 -5.29 11.01 -11.93
CA VAL A 134 -6.55 10.60 -11.29
C VAL A 134 -7.71 11.41 -11.88
N ARG A 135 -8.83 10.75 -12.16
CA ARG A 135 -10.06 11.40 -12.67
C ARG A 135 -11.26 10.92 -11.88
N GLN A 136 -12.20 11.83 -11.63
CA GLN A 136 -13.50 11.47 -11.08
C GLN A 136 -14.29 10.65 -12.10
N LEU A 137 -14.98 9.59 -11.64
CA LEU A 137 -15.86 8.78 -12.48
C LEU A 137 -17.27 9.39 -12.46
N CYS A 138 -17.77 9.83 -13.62
CA CYS A 138 -19.17 10.21 -13.76
C CYS A 138 -20.03 8.94 -13.86
N THR A 139 -20.72 8.58 -12.78
CA THR A 139 -21.51 7.34 -12.70
C THR A 139 -23.00 7.54 -12.98
N THR A 140 -23.50 8.78 -12.85
CA THR A 140 -24.92 9.12 -13.08
C THR A 140 -25.30 8.98 -14.56
N GLY A 141 -26.28 8.13 -14.84
CA GLY A 141 -26.81 7.88 -16.19
C GLY A 141 -26.00 6.89 -17.03
N ASN A 142 -24.88 6.37 -16.53
CA ASN A 142 -24.09 5.33 -17.20
C ASN A 142 -24.49 3.92 -16.73
N SER A 143 -24.24 2.91 -17.57
CA SER A 143 -24.42 1.51 -17.18
C SER A 143 -23.54 1.15 -15.98
N PHE A 144 -24.06 0.31 -15.08
CA PHE A 144 -23.31 -0.15 -13.92
C PHE A 144 -22.24 -1.17 -14.32
N ASP A 145 -20.98 -0.91 -13.97
CA ASP A 145 -19.84 -1.81 -14.17
C ASP A 145 -19.25 -2.22 -12.80
N PRO A 146 -19.33 -3.51 -12.40
CA PRO A 146 -18.77 -4.01 -11.15
C PRO A 146 -17.26 -3.80 -10.97
N ALA A 147 -16.50 -3.57 -12.04
CA ALA A 147 -15.06 -3.35 -11.95
C ALA A 147 -14.68 -1.95 -11.44
N ILE A 148 -15.59 -0.97 -11.55
CA ILE A 148 -15.34 0.44 -11.23
C ILE A 148 -16.42 1.09 -10.37
N HIS A 149 -17.58 0.47 -10.19
CA HIS A 149 -18.68 0.98 -9.37
C HIS A 149 -18.99 0.05 -8.20
N GLN A 150 -19.18 0.63 -7.01
CA GLN A 150 -19.67 -0.08 -5.83
C GLN A 150 -21.18 0.18 -5.66
N ALA A 151 -22.00 -0.86 -5.77
CA ALA A 151 -23.43 -0.77 -5.47
C ALA A 151 -23.65 -0.75 -3.95
N VAL A 152 -24.39 0.25 -3.46
CA VAL A 152 -24.71 0.42 -2.02
C VAL A 152 -26.21 0.31 -1.74
N THR A 153 -27.06 0.74 -2.67
CA THR A 153 -28.52 0.72 -2.53
C THR A 153 -29.17 0.66 -3.91
N GLN A 154 -30.27 -0.10 -4.04
CA GLN A 154 -31.13 -0.08 -5.21
C GLN A 154 -32.27 0.92 -4.96
N VAL A 155 -32.53 1.80 -5.93
CA VAL A 155 -33.66 2.72 -5.92
C VAL A 155 -34.69 2.20 -6.94
N GLU A 156 -35.96 2.15 -6.56
CA GLU A 156 -37.04 1.83 -7.50
C GLU A 156 -37.22 2.98 -8.49
N SER A 157 -37.31 2.65 -9.79
CA SER A 157 -37.30 3.59 -10.92
C SER A 157 -38.34 3.23 -11.97
#